data_AF-U9UGZ5-F1
#
_entry.id   AF-U9UGZ5-F1
#
_cell.length_a   1.000
_cell.length_b   1.000
_cell.length_c   1.000
_cell.angle_alpha   90.00
_cell.angle_beta   90.00
_cell.angle_gamma   90.00
#
_symmetry.space_group_name_H-M   'P 1'
#
loop_
_entity.id
_entity.type
_entity.pdbx_description
1 polymer ?
#
loop_
_entity_poly.entity_id
_entity_poly.type
_entity_poly.pdbx_seq_one_letter_code
_entity_poly.pdbx_strand_id
1 'polypeptide(L)'
;MRTLFARFFKICTFFLVVIITTTAGVSISTISKRETVARCPDRNFPVFVGSFCKTETSMTVQCKNGNNVMASHQQQCNPSEKCIDFVLNDEVPFAMCVPRSKLLSWTNGNHNDKVCSGTIRFDSGATSETITIGFNTYDTNGNPIQVFDVVGRVNNQQIGEVENQHNYSQIINNYKLHDIVSFCFMPGISDPNDPAFANEVIAYAYIVRLSSIGKVAQFTDIEPVISLN
;
A
#
# COMPACT_ATOMS: atom_id res chain seq x y z
N MET A 1 25.54 52.58 45.52
CA MET A 1 25.43 52.53 44.04
C MET A 1 26.27 51.37 43.46
N ARG A 2 26.10 50.12 43.95
CA ARG A 2 26.83 48.93 43.42
C ARG A 2 26.03 47.62 43.46
N THR A 3 24.80 47.63 43.98
CA THR A 3 23.99 46.41 44.19
C THR A 3 22.83 46.24 43.21
N LEU A 4 22.52 47.24 42.38
CA LEU A 4 21.42 47.18 41.41
C LEU A 4 21.84 46.65 40.02
N PHE A 5 23.14 46.64 39.69
CA PHE A 5 23.62 46.17 38.38
C PHE A 5 23.69 44.64 38.25
N ALA A 6 23.85 43.91 39.36
CA ALA A 6 24.01 42.46 39.32
C ALA A 6 22.69 41.68 39.17
N ARG A 7 21.53 42.28 39.47
CA ARG A 7 20.22 41.62 39.33
C ARG A 7 19.63 41.75 37.93
N PHE A 8 19.96 42.81 37.18
CA PHE A 8 19.49 42.96 35.79
C PHE A 8 20.15 41.96 34.83
N PHE A 9 21.44 41.64 35.05
CA PHE A 9 22.17 40.70 34.20
C PHE A 9 21.68 39.25 34.31
N LYS A 10 21.09 38.88 35.46
CA LYS A 10 20.57 37.52 35.72
C LYS A 10 19.18 37.31 35.11
N ILE A 11 18.38 38.37 34.92
CA ILE A 11 17.06 38.29 34.29
C ILE A 11 17.21 38.26 32.76
N CYS A 12 18.15 39.01 32.18
CA CYS A 12 18.41 38.98 30.74
C CYS A 12 18.95 37.62 30.25
N THR A 13 19.64 36.84 31.10
CA THR A 13 20.10 35.49 30.74
C THR A 13 18.98 34.45 30.80
N PHE A 14 17.96 34.62 31.64
CA PHE A 14 16.80 33.72 31.64
C PHE A 14 15.91 33.92 30.41
N PHE A 15 15.71 35.15 29.95
CA PHE A 15 14.93 35.40 28.72
C PHE A 15 15.69 35.04 27.43
N LEU A 16 17.03 35.02 27.45
CA LEU A 16 17.83 34.52 26.32
C LEU A 16 17.84 32.98 26.22
N VAL A 17 17.62 32.25 27.32
CA VAL A 17 17.49 30.78 27.26
C VAL A 17 16.08 30.35 26.86
N VAL A 18 15.06 31.19 27.05
CA VAL A 18 13.67 30.89 26.66
C VAL A 18 13.35 31.25 25.19
N ILE A 19 14.21 32.02 24.51
CA ILE A 19 13.99 32.44 23.11
C ILE A 19 14.83 31.63 22.09
N ILE A 20 15.71 30.71 22.52
CA ILE A 20 16.47 29.82 21.61
C ILE A 20 15.89 28.38 21.57
N THR A 21 14.61 28.19 21.92
CA THR A 21 13.90 26.92 21.67
C THR A 21 12.87 27.00 20.54
N THR A 22 12.80 28.13 19.83
CA THR A 22 11.97 28.31 18.63
C THR A 22 12.86 28.64 17.44
N THR A 23 13.60 27.66 16.91
CA THR A 23 14.13 27.60 15.52
C THR A 23 15.02 26.36 15.33
N ALA A 24 14.57 25.24 15.87
CA ALA A 24 14.83 23.97 15.22
C ALA A 24 13.48 23.28 15.23
N GLY A 25 12.64 23.65 14.26
CA GLY A 25 11.64 22.74 13.73
C GLY A 25 12.41 21.57 13.14
N VAL A 26 12.98 20.73 14.00
CA VAL A 26 13.19 19.33 13.69
C VAL A 26 11.76 18.87 13.52
N SER A 27 11.30 18.86 12.28
CA SER A 27 10.23 17.99 11.88
C SER A 27 10.58 16.67 12.52
N ILE A 28 9.83 16.29 13.55
CA ILE A 28 9.80 14.90 13.99
C ILE A 28 9.34 14.23 12.70
N SER A 29 10.32 13.69 11.97
CA SER A 29 10.10 12.84 10.82
C SER A 29 9.01 11.90 11.27
N THR A 30 7.82 12.10 10.68
CA THR A 30 6.61 11.35 10.92
C THR A 30 7.08 9.92 11.14
N ILE A 31 6.93 9.38 12.35
CA ILE A 31 7.30 8.00 12.64
C ILE A 31 6.59 7.21 11.55
N SER A 32 7.35 6.73 10.57
CA SER A 32 6.81 5.99 9.43
C SER A 32 6.16 4.78 10.07
N LYS A 33 4.83 4.81 10.15
CA LYS A 33 4.06 3.77 10.81
C LYS A 33 4.37 2.51 10.01
N ARG A 34 5.10 1.57 10.63
CA ARG A 34 5.47 0.32 9.98
C ARG A 34 4.19 -0.34 9.49
N GLU A 35 4.15 -0.61 8.20
CA GLU A 35 3.07 -1.35 7.56
C GLU A 35 2.87 -2.71 8.25
N THR A 36 1.62 -3.18 8.28
CA THR A 36 1.31 -4.47 8.88
C THR A 36 1.58 -5.58 7.87
N VAL A 37 2.66 -6.31 8.08
CA VAL A 37 3.17 -7.31 7.15
C VAL A 37 2.75 -8.72 7.59
N ALA A 38 2.45 -9.60 6.64
CA ALA A 38 2.12 -11.00 6.93
C ALA A 38 3.25 -11.71 7.68
N ARG A 39 2.90 -12.40 8.78
CA ARG A 39 3.85 -13.16 9.60
C ARG A 39 3.17 -14.34 10.27
N CYS A 40 3.92 -15.42 10.48
CA CYS A 40 3.43 -16.57 11.23
C CYS A 40 3.42 -16.25 12.73
N PRO A 41 2.24 -16.20 13.39
CA PRO A 41 2.16 -15.85 14.80
C PRO A 41 2.45 -17.04 15.72
N ASP A 42 2.22 -18.27 15.24
CA ASP A 42 2.38 -19.50 16.01
C ASP A 42 3.80 -20.06 15.88
N ARG A 43 4.46 -20.27 17.02
CA ARG A 43 5.80 -20.86 17.09
C ARG A 43 5.82 -22.32 16.63
N ASN A 44 4.70 -23.03 16.67
CA ASN A 44 4.57 -24.40 16.17
C ASN A 44 4.53 -24.45 14.64
N PHE A 45 4.15 -23.35 13.99
CA PHE A 45 4.10 -23.20 12.52
C PHE A 45 4.95 -22.00 12.09
N PRO A 46 6.27 -22.02 12.30
CA PRO A 46 7.10 -20.82 12.17
C PRO A 46 7.43 -20.46 10.70
N VAL A 47 7.16 -21.35 9.74
CA VAL A 47 7.58 -21.17 8.35
C VAL A 47 6.45 -20.54 7.53
N PHE A 48 6.68 -19.33 7.02
CA PHE A 48 5.75 -18.66 6.11
C PHE A 48 5.66 -19.39 4.76
N VAL A 49 4.45 -19.55 4.25
CA VAL A 49 4.16 -20.17 2.94
C VAL A 49 3.56 -19.16 1.98
N GLY A 50 2.66 -18.30 2.45
CA GLY A 50 2.00 -17.30 1.62
C GLY A 50 0.98 -16.50 2.41
N SER A 51 0.46 -15.44 1.80
CA SER A 51 -0.66 -14.68 2.34
C SER A 51 -1.48 -14.04 1.23
N PHE A 52 -2.75 -13.78 1.52
CA PHE A 52 -3.70 -13.14 0.59
C PHE A 52 -4.73 -12.34 1.37
N CYS A 53 -5.34 -11.35 0.74
CA CYS A 53 -6.35 -10.54 1.38
C CYS A 53 -7.65 -11.33 1.56
N LYS A 54 -8.17 -11.35 2.78
CA LYS A 54 -9.49 -11.93 3.08
C LYS A 54 -10.59 -10.88 2.96
N THR A 55 -10.30 -9.68 3.46
CA THR A 55 -11.13 -8.48 3.33
C THR A 55 -10.21 -7.30 3.03
N GLU A 56 -10.76 -6.14 2.72
CA GLU A 56 -9.97 -4.91 2.57
C GLU A 56 -9.25 -4.50 3.87
N THR A 57 -9.57 -5.12 5.01
CA THR A 57 -9.01 -4.83 6.34
C THR A 57 -8.36 -6.04 7.01
N SER A 58 -8.23 -7.17 6.33
CA SER A 58 -7.63 -8.38 6.90
C SER A 58 -6.99 -9.29 5.86
N MET A 59 -5.98 -10.05 6.29
CA MET A 59 -5.30 -11.03 5.46
C MET A 59 -5.33 -12.41 6.11
N THR A 60 -5.32 -13.45 5.27
CA THR A 60 -5.02 -14.81 5.68
C THR A 60 -3.53 -15.06 5.49
N VAL A 61 -2.86 -15.55 6.52
CA VAL A 61 -1.45 -15.96 6.49
C VAL A 61 -1.38 -17.47 6.58
N GLN A 62 -0.72 -18.09 5.62
CA GLN A 62 -0.48 -19.53 5.57
C GLN A 62 0.93 -19.84 6.06
N CYS A 63 1.01 -20.79 6.99
CA CYS A 63 2.21 -21.19 7.68
C CYS A 63 2.34 -22.71 7.72
N LYS A 64 3.56 -23.21 7.91
CA LYS A 64 3.81 -24.64 8.10
C LYS A 64 4.79 -24.94 9.23
N ASN A 65 4.70 -26.16 9.74
CA ASN A 65 5.66 -26.70 10.70
C ASN A 65 6.78 -27.50 10.00
N GLY A 66 7.74 -28.01 10.78
CA GLY A 66 8.84 -28.83 10.26
C GLY A 66 8.43 -30.14 9.57
N ASN A 67 7.19 -30.59 9.81
CA ASN A 67 6.60 -31.78 9.18
C ASN A 67 5.71 -31.44 7.96
N ASN A 68 5.77 -30.19 7.47
CA ASN A 68 4.94 -29.66 6.37
C ASN A 68 3.41 -29.68 6.64
N VAL A 69 2.98 -29.74 7.90
CA VAL A 69 1.56 -29.54 8.25
C VAL A 69 1.25 -28.05 8.14
N MET A 70 0.16 -27.73 7.46
CA MET A 70 -0.29 -26.36 7.19
C MET A 70 -1.22 -25.82 8.29
N ALA A 71 -1.08 -24.54 8.59
CA ALA A 71 -1.99 -23.77 9.42
C ALA A 71 -2.28 -22.41 8.78
N SER A 72 -3.51 -21.91 8.96
CA SER A 72 -3.94 -20.60 8.48
C SER A 72 -4.29 -19.69 9.64
N HIS A 73 -3.77 -18.48 9.62
CA HIS A 73 -3.99 -17.47 10.65
C HIS A 73 -4.61 -16.22 10.03
N GLN A 74 -5.52 -15.59 10.75
CA GLN A 74 -6.09 -14.30 10.35
C GLN A 74 -5.28 -13.18 10.99
N GLN A 75 -4.87 -12.20 10.20
CA GLN A 75 -4.21 -11.00 10.67
C GLN A 75 -5.01 -9.77 10.26
N GLN A 76 -5.35 -8.94 11.25
CA GLN A 76 -6.08 -7.70 11.04
C GLN A 76 -5.13 -6.56 10.65
N CYS A 77 -5.56 -5.73 9.72
CA CYS A 77 -4.91 -4.45 9.40
C CYS A 77 -5.19 -3.43 10.49
N ASN A 78 -4.34 -2.40 10.60
CA ASN A 78 -4.68 -1.26 11.43
C ASN A 78 -5.88 -0.50 10.81
N PRO A 79 -6.68 0.25 11.58
CA PRO A 79 -7.90 0.91 11.08
C PRO A 79 -7.72 1.87 9.89
N SER A 80 -6.51 2.39 9.68
CA SER A 80 -6.16 3.32 8.59
C SER A 80 -5.50 2.65 7.38
N GLU A 81 -5.37 1.33 7.42
CA GLU A 81 -4.69 0.54 6.40
C GLU A 81 -5.70 -0.28 5.60
N LYS A 82 -5.35 -0.57 4.36
CA LYS A 82 -6.06 -1.50 3.50
C LYS A 82 -5.16 -2.67 3.14
N CYS A 83 -5.73 -3.84 3.08
CA CYS A 83 -5.04 -5.01 2.59
C CYS A 83 -4.82 -4.88 1.08
N ILE A 84 -3.63 -5.20 0.62
CA ILE A 84 -3.32 -5.45 -0.79
C ILE A 84 -2.62 -6.81 -0.88
N ASP A 85 -2.77 -7.50 -2.01
CA ASP A 85 -2.03 -8.72 -2.28
C ASP A 85 -1.42 -8.74 -3.68
N PHE A 86 -0.25 -9.38 -3.77
CA PHE A 86 0.59 -9.48 -4.94
C PHE A 86 1.42 -10.76 -4.90
N VAL A 87 2.16 -11.00 -5.97
CA VAL A 87 3.09 -12.13 -6.08
C VAL A 87 4.53 -11.63 -5.92
N LEU A 88 5.32 -12.33 -5.10
CA LEU A 88 6.76 -12.09 -4.94
C LEU A 88 7.58 -12.75 -6.07
N ASN A 89 8.88 -12.43 -6.17
CA ASN A 89 9.79 -12.95 -7.21
C ASN A 89 9.80 -14.50 -7.34
N ASP A 90 9.50 -15.22 -6.26
CA ASP A 90 9.47 -16.69 -6.22
C ASP A 90 8.05 -17.27 -6.40
N GLU A 91 7.16 -16.50 -7.02
CA GLU A 91 5.73 -16.83 -7.19
C GLU A 91 4.94 -17.03 -5.89
N VAL A 92 5.51 -16.58 -4.78
CA VAL A 92 4.88 -16.69 -3.45
C VAL A 92 3.78 -15.62 -3.35
N PRO A 93 2.51 -16.01 -3.14
CA PRO A 93 1.44 -15.06 -2.89
C PRO A 93 1.69 -14.34 -1.57
N PHE A 94 1.53 -13.03 -1.58
CA PHE A 94 1.85 -12.18 -0.46
C PHE A 94 0.81 -11.08 -0.29
N ALA A 95 0.42 -10.84 0.95
CA ALA A 95 -0.44 -9.75 1.36
C ALA A 95 0.21 -8.90 2.45
N MET A 96 -0.13 -7.61 2.44
CA MET A 96 0.24 -6.66 3.48
C MET A 96 -0.81 -5.57 3.63
N CYS A 97 -0.80 -4.89 4.77
CA CYS A 97 -1.65 -3.74 5.00
C CYS A 97 -0.88 -2.44 4.77
N VAL A 98 -1.42 -1.62 3.88
CA VAL A 98 -0.80 -0.37 3.45
C VAL A 98 -1.69 0.80 3.88
N PRO A 99 -1.13 1.88 4.43
CA PRO A 99 -1.90 3.08 4.74
C PRO A 99 -2.68 3.56 3.51
N ARG A 100 -3.95 3.91 3.67
CA ARG A 100 -4.80 4.39 2.56
C ARG A 100 -4.17 5.56 1.80
N SER A 101 -3.41 6.42 2.49
CA SER A 101 -2.71 7.56 1.89
C SER A 101 -1.59 7.18 0.92
N LYS A 102 -1.19 5.91 0.87
CA LYS A 102 -0.21 5.37 -0.08
C LYS A 102 -0.86 4.54 -1.19
N LEU A 103 -2.18 4.51 -1.26
CA LEU A 103 -2.93 3.78 -2.28
C LEU A 103 -3.70 4.77 -3.15
N LEU A 104 -3.77 4.49 -4.45
CA LEU A 104 -4.71 5.17 -5.33
C LEU A 104 -6.03 4.42 -5.28
N SER A 105 -7.12 5.10 -4.92
CA SER A 105 -8.46 4.48 -4.86
C SER A 105 -9.45 5.16 -5.81
N TRP A 106 -10.25 4.37 -6.51
CA TRP A 106 -11.36 4.86 -7.34
C TRP A 106 -12.48 3.83 -7.41
N THR A 107 -13.67 4.24 -7.87
CA THR A 107 -14.84 3.36 -8.01
C THR A 107 -15.40 3.39 -9.42
N ASN A 108 -16.23 2.41 -9.78
CA ASN A 108 -16.99 2.40 -11.02
C ASN A 108 -18.31 3.21 -10.95
N GLY A 109 -18.65 3.77 -9.79
CA GLY A 109 -19.88 4.55 -9.61
C GLY A 109 -21.16 3.79 -9.96
N ASN A 110 -21.21 2.47 -9.75
CA ASN A 110 -22.32 1.58 -10.12
C ASN A 110 -22.59 1.44 -11.62
N HIS A 111 -21.66 1.85 -12.48
CA HIS A 111 -21.79 1.71 -13.93
C HIS A 111 -20.97 0.53 -14.45
N ASN A 112 -21.50 -0.19 -15.44
CA ASN A 112 -20.83 -1.26 -16.15
C ASN A 112 -20.00 -0.73 -17.34
N ASP A 113 -19.15 0.27 -17.06
CA ASP A 113 -18.22 0.82 -18.03
C ASP A 113 -16.78 0.54 -17.62
N LYS A 114 -15.86 0.62 -18.57
CA LYS A 114 -14.43 0.58 -18.27
C LYS A 114 -14.03 1.83 -17.52
N VAL A 115 -13.48 1.68 -16.31
CA VAL A 115 -13.01 2.79 -15.48
C VAL A 115 -11.52 2.66 -15.22
N CYS A 116 -10.81 3.76 -15.41
CA CYS A 116 -9.35 3.82 -15.29
C CYS A 116 -8.92 4.62 -14.08
N SER A 117 -7.80 4.23 -13.50
CA SER A 117 -7.11 4.95 -12.45
C SER A 117 -6.55 6.27 -12.97
N GLY A 118 -6.23 7.17 -12.03
CA GLY A 118 -5.24 8.21 -12.27
C GLY A 118 -3.82 7.65 -12.48
N THR A 119 -2.83 8.54 -12.44
CA THR A 119 -1.42 8.19 -12.63
C THR A 119 -0.80 7.68 -11.33
N ILE A 120 -0.02 6.60 -11.43
CA ILE A 120 0.80 6.05 -10.34
C ILE A 120 2.25 6.06 -10.81
N ARG A 121 3.16 6.67 -10.04
CA ARG A 121 4.60 6.68 -10.35
C ARG A 121 5.43 7.02 -9.12
N PHE A 122 6.71 6.67 -9.16
CA PHE A 122 7.69 7.24 -8.24
C PHE A 122 8.20 8.59 -8.76
N ASP A 123 8.20 9.59 -7.88
CA ASP A 123 8.69 10.95 -8.17
C ASP A 123 10.13 11.20 -7.68
N SER A 124 10.69 10.29 -6.91
CA SER A 124 12.08 10.35 -6.44
C SER A 124 12.65 8.95 -6.22
N GLY A 125 13.95 8.85 -5.92
CA GLY A 125 14.64 7.56 -5.69
C GLY A 125 15.44 7.07 -6.89
N ALA A 126 15.96 5.84 -6.82
CA ALA A 126 16.80 5.29 -7.87
C ALA A 126 15.98 4.84 -9.09
N THR A 127 16.61 4.93 -10.26
CA THR A 127 16.10 4.38 -11.52
C THR A 127 16.59 2.93 -11.70
N SER A 128 15.92 2.17 -12.55
CA SER A 128 16.24 0.78 -12.85
C SER A 128 16.05 -0.17 -11.66
N GLU A 129 15.06 0.11 -10.82
CA GLU A 129 14.69 -0.80 -9.73
C GLU A 129 13.72 -1.88 -10.17
N THR A 130 13.67 -2.97 -9.40
CA THR A 130 12.60 -3.97 -9.51
C THR A 130 11.46 -3.55 -8.59
N ILE A 131 10.28 -3.40 -9.18
CA ILE A 131 9.07 -3.01 -8.47
C ILE A 131 8.00 -4.07 -8.68
N THR A 132 7.04 -4.12 -7.76
CA THR A 132 5.76 -4.76 -8.02
C THR A 132 4.70 -3.67 -8.08
N ILE A 133 3.84 -3.79 -9.08
CA ILE A 133 2.63 -2.98 -9.20
C ILE A 133 1.44 -3.90 -9.07
N GLY A 134 0.32 -3.36 -8.67
CA GLY A 134 -0.91 -4.12 -8.71
C GLY A 134 -2.10 -3.32 -8.27
N PHE A 135 -3.22 -4.01 -8.28
CA PHE A 135 -4.46 -3.48 -7.81
C PHE A 135 -5.33 -4.60 -7.21
N ASN A 136 -6.22 -4.23 -6.31
CA ASN A 136 -7.22 -5.10 -5.68
C ASN A 136 -8.60 -4.43 -5.76
N THR A 137 -9.65 -5.23 -5.91
CA THR A 137 -11.04 -4.78 -5.96
C THR A 137 -11.85 -5.34 -4.80
N TYR A 138 -12.64 -4.48 -4.19
CA TYR A 138 -13.52 -4.82 -3.07
C TYR A 138 -14.94 -4.32 -3.31
N ASP A 139 -15.92 -5.03 -2.77
CA ASP A 139 -17.29 -4.55 -2.65
C ASP A 139 -17.41 -3.47 -1.56
N THR A 140 -18.59 -2.87 -1.43
CA THR A 140 -18.88 -1.84 -0.41
C THR A 140 -18.88 -2.37 1.02
N ASN A 141 -18.86 -3.69 1.22
CA ASN A 141 -18.70 -4.34 2.52
C ASN A 141 -17.24 -4.69 2.83
N GLY A 142 -16.32 -4.38 1.91
CA GLY A 142 -14.90 -4.68 2.06
C GLY A 142 -14.51 -6.12 1.74
N ASN A 143 -15.36 -6.90 1.07
CA ASN A 143 -15.00 -8.24 0.60
C ASN A 143 -14.37 -8.16 -0.79
N PRO A 144 -13.37 -9.00 -1.11
CA PRO A 144 -12.86 -9.09 -2.47
C PRO A 144 -13.99 -9.36 -3.46
N ILE A 145 -14.06 -8.56 -4.53
CA ILE A 145 -15.05 -8.73 -5.60
C ILE A 145 -14.33 -8.94 -6.93
N GLN A 146 -14.73 -9.96 -7.66
CA GLN A 146 -14.22 -10.21 -9.00
C GLN A 146 -14.77 -9.15 -9.96
N VAL A 147 -13.91 -8.69 -10.87
CA VAL A 147 -14.30 -7.83 -11.99
C VAL A 147 -14.13 -8.59 -13.30
N PHE A 148 -14.89 -8.21 -14.32
CA PHE A 148 -14.89 -8.89 -15.61
C PHE A 148 -13.51 -8.85 -16.27
N ASP A 149 -12.89 -7.67 -16.32
CA ASP A 149 -11.61 -7.45 -16.97
C ASP A 149 -10.76 -6.43 -16.19
N VAL A 150 -9.44 -6.61 -16.23
CA VAL A 150 -8.42 -5.73 -15.66
C VAL A 150 -7.27 -5.62 -16.63
N VAL A 151 -6.86 -4.39 -16.95
CA VAL A 151 -5.68 -4.12 -17.77
C VAL A 151 -4.69 -3.22 -17.03
N GLY A 152 -3.45 -3.70 -16.88
CA GLY A 152 -2.31 -2.93 -16.40
C GLY A 152 -1.53 -2.28 -17.54
N ARG A 153 -1.10 -1.03 -17.35
CA ARG A 153 -0.31 -0.27 -18.34
C ARG A 153 0.90 0.40 -17.69
N VAL A 154 1.98 0.50 -18.47
CA VAL A 154 3.16 1.35 -18.20
C VAL A 154 3.38 2.26 -19.40
N ASN A 155 3.44 3.57 -19.19
CA ASN A 155 3.55 4.58 -20.26
C ASN A 155 2.53 4.37 -21.39
N ASN A 156 1.29 4.07 -21.01
CA ASN A 156 0.17 3.75 -21.90
C ASN A 156 0.32 2.46 -22.74
N GLN A 157 1.39 1.69 -22.54
CA GLN A 157 1.57 0.37 -23.12
C GLN A 157 1.00 -0.69 -22.19
N GLN A 158 0.12 -1.56 -22.71
CA GLN A 158 -0.41 -2.69 -21.97
C GLN A 158 0.70 -3.69 -21.64
N ILE A 159 0.78 -4.08 -20.37
CA ILE A 159 1.79 -5.00 -19.84
C ILE A 159 1.19 -6.33 -19.35
N GLY A 160 -0.12 -6.35 -19.11
CA GLY A 160 -0.86 -7.53 -18.70
C GLY A 160 -2.36 -7.27 -18.63
N GLU A 161 -3.11 -8.36 -18.67
CA GLU A 161 -4.58 -8.39 -18.62
C GLU A 161 -5.01 -9.66 -17.90
N VAL A 162 -6.03 -9.55 -17.04
CA VAL A 162 -6.65 -10.69 -16.36
C VAL A 162 -8.16 -10.52 -16.33
N GLU A 163 -8.86 -11.63 -16.53
CA GLU A 163 -10.31 -11.66 -16.52
C GLU A 163 -10.84 -12.39 -15.28
N ASN A 164 -12.00 -11.98 -14.77
CA ASN A 164 -12.71 -12.63 -13.66
C ASN A 164 -11.85 -12.78 -12.38
N GLN A 165 -10.98 -11.81 -12.12
CA GLN A 165 -10.13 -11.75 -10.92
C GLN A 165 -10.50 -10.54 -10.07
N HIS A 166 -10.16 -10.61 -8.77
CA HIS A 166 -10.31 -9.48 -7.85
C HIS A 166 -8.99 -8.75 -7.60
N ASN A 167 -7.91 -9.25 -8.20
CA ASN A 167 -6.58 -8.73 -8.03
C ASN A 167 -5.76 -8.94 -9.31
N TYR A 168 -4.77 -8.08 -9.49
CA TYR A 168 -3.73 -8.22 -10.49
C TYR A 168 -2.45 -7.68 -9.90
N SER A 169 -1.34 -8.37 -10.16
CA SER A 169 -0.01 -7.85 -9.84
C SER A 169 0.98 -8.23 -10.93
N GLN A 170 1.97 -7.38 -11.14
CA GLN A 170 3.05 -7.64 -12.06
C GLN A 170 4.35 -7.08 -11.52
N ILE A 171 5.40 -7.89 -11.65
CA ILE A 171 6.76 -7.48 -11.34
C ILE A 171 7.35 -6.81 -12.58
N ILE A 172 7.82 -5.58 -12.41
CA ILE A 172 8.50 -4.82 -13.45
C ILE A 172 9.97 -4.71 -13.07
N ASN A 173 10.81 -5.33 -13.92
CA ASN A 173 12.24 -5.19 -13.84
C ASN A 173 12.69 -3.91 -14.54
N ASN A 174 13.71 -3.25 -14.00
CA ASN A 174 14.29 -2.02 -14.58
C ASN A 174 13.29 -0.87 -14.76
N TYR A 175 12.35 -0.71 -13.82
CA TYR A 175 11.41 0.42 -13.83
C TYR A 175 12.18 1.75 -13.86
N LYS A 176 11.80 2.65 -14.76
CA LYS A 176 12.44 3.97 -14.85
C LYS A 176 11.66 4.96 -13.99
N LEU A 177 12.40 5.80 -13.29
CA LEU A 177 11.80 6.88 -12.52
C LEU A 177 10.85 7.70 -13.42
N HIS A 178 9.67 8.03 -12.90
CA HIS A 178 8.57 8.71 -13.61
C HIS A 178 7.84 7.91 -14.69
N ASP A 179 8.14 6.62 -14.91
CA ASP A 179 7.28 5.78 -15.75
C ASP A 179 5.86 5.74 -15.16
N ILE A 180 4.86 6.02 -15.98
CA ILE A 180 3.47 6.14 -15.56
C ILE A 180 2.82 4.77 -15.55
N VAL A 181 2.40 4.31 -14.37
CA VAL A 181 1.59 3.11 -14.19
C VAL A 181 0.12 3.53 -14.13
N SER A 182 -0.74 2.80 -14.84
CA SER A 182 -2.18 2.94 -14.74
C SER A 182 -2.89 1.60 -14.87
N PHE A 183 -4.09 1.54 -14.30
CA PHE A 183 -4.95 0.37 -14.33
C PHE A 183 -6.32 0.77 -14.86
N CYS A 184 -6.94 -0.09 -15.64
CA CYS A 184 -8.37 0.02 -15.94
C CYS A 184 -9.04 -1.30 -15.61
N PHE A 185 -10.28 -1.24 -15.15
CA PHE A 185 -11.10 -2.42 -14.96
C PHE A 185 -12.50 -2.24 -15.52
N MET A 186 -13.18 -3.35 -15.78
CA MET A 186 -14.60 -3.41 -16.12
C MET A 186 -15.31 -4.27 -15.07
N PRO A 187 -16.27 -3.73 -14.30
CA PRO A 187 -16.83 -4.43 -13.14
C PRO A 187 -17.66 -5.66 -13.53
N GLY A 188 -18.36 -5.63 -14.67
CA GLY A 188 -19.28 -6.66 -15.10
C GLY A 188 -20.73 -6.36 -14.72
N ILE A 189 -21.66 -6.84 -15.56
CA ILE A 189 -23.11 -6.62 -15.39
C ILE A 189 -23.57 -7.31 -14.11
N SER A 190 -24.30 -6.57 -13.27
CA SER A 190 -24.88 -7.12 -12.03
C SER A 190 -26.41 -7.21 -12.05
N ASP A 191 -27.09 -6.45 -12.92
CA ASP A 191 -28.52 -6.61 -13.19
C ASP A 191 -28.73 -7.09 -14.65
N PRO A 192 -29.28 -8.28 -14.88
CA PRO A 192 -29.53 -8.78 -16.23
C PRO A 192 -30.58 -7.96 -17.00
N ASN A 193 -31.37 -7.13 -16.32
CA ASN A 193 -32.39 -6.26 -16.93
C ASN A 193 -31.87 -4.84 -17.20
N ASP A 194 -30.74 -4.46 -16.60
CA ASP A 194 -30.06 -3.18 -16.83
C ASP A 194 -28.56 -3.43 -17.09
N PRO A 195 -28.15 -3.59 -18.37
CA PRO A 195 -26.76 -3.88 -18.70
C PRO A 195 -25.80 -2.71 -18.40
N ALA A 196 -26.32 -1.51 -18.10
CA ALA A 196 -25.52 -0.38 -17.66
C ALA A 196 -25.21 -0.44 -16.16
N PHE A 197 -25.93 -1.27 -15.40
CA PHE A 197 -25.76 -1.40 -13.96
C PHE A 197 -24.71 -2.45 -13.59
N ALA A 198 -23.82 -2.05 -12.69
CA ALA A 198 -22.90 -2.94 -12.01
C ALA A 198 -22.93 -2.66 -10.50
N ASN A 199 -22.60 -3.69 -9.70
CA ASN A 199 -22.29 -3.49 -8.29
C ASN A 199 -21.16 -2.46 -8.15
N GLU A 200 -21.18 -1.70 -7.06
CA GLU A 200 -20.10 -0.76 -6.78
C GLU A 200 -18.85 -1.56 -6.40
N VAL A 201 -17.77 -1.25 -7.10
CA VAL A 201 -16.43 -1.81 -6.91
C VAL A 201 -15.51 -0.68 -6.48
N ILE A 202 -14.81 -0.89 -5.37
CA ILE A 202 -13.75 -0.02 -4.88
C ILE A 202 -12.41 -0.66 -5.28
N ALA A 203 -11.67 0.01 -6.17
CA ALA A 203 -10.35 -0.41 -6.56
C ALA A 203 -9.28 0.31 -5.72
N TYR A 204 -8.23 -0.41 -5.33
CA TYR A 204 -7.01 0.15 -4.75
C TYR A 204 -5.82 -0.29 -5.59
N ALA A 205 -5.01 0.66 -6.06
CA ALA A 205 -3.76 0.39 -6.76
C ALA A 205 -2.54 0.87 -5.99
N TYR A 206 -1.42 0.20 -6.23
CA TYR A 206 -0.17 0.40 -5.54
C TYR A 206 1.05 0.18 -6.44
N ILE A 207 2.17 0.73 -6.00
CA ILE A 207 3.50 0.51 -6.53
C ILE A 207 4.45 0.33 -5.34
N VAL A 208 5.23 -0.75 -5.34
CA VAL A 208 6.11 -1.13 -4.23
C VAL A 208 7.48 -1.50 -4.77
N ARG A 209 8.55 -0.95 -4.17
CA ARG A 209 9.94 -1.34 -4.49
C ARG A 209 10.21 -2.70 -3.87
N LEU A 210 10.58 -3.72 -4.66
CA LEU A 210 10.85 -5.04 -4.08
C LEU A 210 12.11 -5.06 -3.21
N SER A 211 13.04 -4.13 -3.42
CA SER A 211 14.21 -3.93 -2.55
C SER A 211 13.84 -3.56 -1.12
N SER A 212 12.66 -2.97 -0.89
CA SER A 212 12.17 -2.66 0.45
C SER A 212 11.54 -3.88 1.14
N ILE A 213 11.32 -5.00 0.43
CA ILE A 213 10.83 -6.26 0.97
C ILE A 213 12.02 -7.10 1.42
N GLY A 214 12.43 -6.97 2.69
CA GLY A 214 13.58 -7.70 3.23
C GLY A 214 13.41 -9.23 3.16
N LYS A 215 14.53 -9.96 3.18
CA LYS A 215 14.62 -11.45 3.13
C LYS A 215 13.85 -12.19 4.24
N VAL A 216 13.30 -11.47 5.22
CA VAL A 216 12.51 -11.99 6.35
C VAL A 216 11.19 -11.18 6.50
N ALA A 217 10.65 -10.65 5.40
CA ALA A 217 9.47 -9.79 5.38
C ALA A 217 9.58 -8.59 6.36
N GLN A 218 10.75 -7.94 6.37
CA GLN A 218 10.92 -6.63 7.01
C GLN A 218 10.82 -5.56 5.93
N PHE A 219 9.76 -4.76 5.96
CA PHE A 219 9.48 -3.71 5.00
C PHE A 219 10.08 -2.39 5.46
N THR A 220 10.88 -1.74 4.62
CA THR A 220 11.48 -0.45 4.97
C THR A 220 10.80 0.75 4.32
N ASP A 221 10.13 0.64 3.17
CA ASP A 221 9.39 1.74 2.56
C ASP A 221 8.44 1.30 1.44
N ILE A 222 7.14 1.58 1.58
CA ILE A 222 6.24 1.86 0.45
C ILE A 222 6.18 3.38 0.32
N GLU A 223 6.51 3.92 -0.85
CA GLU A 223 6.35 5.36 -1.09
C GLU A 223 4.88 5.68 -1.42
N PRO A 224 4.37 6.85 -1.00
CA PRO A 224 2.99 7.24 -1.29
C PRO A 224 2.76 7.38 -2.79
N VAL A 225 1.61 6.86 -3.25
CA VAL A 225 1.13 7.09 -4.62
C VAL A 225 0.72 8.55 -4.76
N ILE A 226 1.45 9.28 -5.62
CA ILE A 226 1.12 10.67 -5.95
C ILE A 226 0.13 10.65 -7.11
N SER A 227 -1.14 10.94 -6.80
CA SER A 227 -2.18 11.24 -7.79
C SER A 227 -2.11 12.73 -8.13
N LEU A 228 -1.83 13.06 -9.39
CA LEU A 228 -2.14 14.38 -9.94
C LEU A 228 -3.44 14.23 -10.72
N ASN A 229 -4.50 14.87 -10.22
CA ASN A 229 -5.75 15.07 -10.95
C ASN A 229 -5.53 15.98 -12.15
#